data_AF-A0A8J7RIK4-F1
#
_entry.id   AF-A0A8J7RIK4-F1
#
_cell.length_a   1.000
_cell.length_b   1.000
_cell.length_c   1.000
_cell.angle_alpha   90.00
_cell.angle_beta   90.00
_cell.angle_gamma   90.00
#
_symmetry.space_group_name_H-M   'P 1'
#
loop_
_entity.id
_entity.type
_entity.pdbx_description
1 polymer ?
#
loop_
_entity_poly.entity_id
_entity_poly.type
_entity_poly.pdbx_seq_one_letter_code
_entity_poly.pdbx_strand_id
1 'polypeptide(L)'
;MSFPSLQIGDLVARLPIVQGGMGVGISMSRLASAVANEGGIGVIAGAMAGMREPDAASDPIGANTRALKREIEKARSMTSGILGVNIMVALTTFA
;
A
#
# COMPACT_ATOMS: atom_id res chain seq x y z
N MET A 1 -18.24 -12.10 19.08
CA MET A 1 -17.91 -10.73 19.57
C MET A 1 -17.98 -9.79 18.39
N SER A 2 -18.64 -8.63 18.49
CA SER A 2 -18.43 -7.55 17.52
C SER A 2 -17.25 -6.70 17.98
N PHE A 3 -16.28 -6.49 17.11
CA PHE A 3 -15.26 -5.49 17.36
C PHE A 3 -15.80 -4.10 16.99
N PRO A 4 -15.42 -3.04 17.72
CA PRO A 4 -15.75 -1.68 17.31
C PRO A 4 -15.07 -1.36 15.97
N SER A 5 -15.73 -0.56 15.12
CA SER A 5 -15.12 -0.07 13.88
C SER A 5 -13.91 0.81 14.19
N LEU A 6 -12.92 0.81 13.29
CA LEU A 6 -11.77 1.71 13.38
C LEU A 6 -12.09 3.00 12.61
N GLN A 7 -12.01 4.14 13.30
CA GLN A 7 -12.20 5.46 12.72
C GLN A 7 -10.89 6.25 12.69
N ILE A 8 -10.55 6.82 11.53
CA ILE A 8 -9.38 7.67 11.32
C ILE A 8 -9.84 8.92 10.57
N GLY A 9 -10.07 10.01 11.31
CA GLY A 9 -10.72 11.20 10.76
C GLY A 9 -12.10 10.84 10.19
N ASP A 10 -12.29 11.10 8.89
CA ASP A 10 -13.53 10.82 8.15
C ASP A 10 -13.59 9.39 7.58
N LEU A 11 -12.54 8.59 7.78
CA LEU A 11 -12.46 7.21 7.28
C LEU A 11 -12.95 6.23 8.33
N VAL A 12 -13.82 5.29 7.93
CA VAL A 12 -14.35 4.24 8.80
C VAL A 12 -14.09 2.86 8.19
N ALA A 13 -13.24 2.07 8.85
CA ALA A 13 -13.03 0.66 8.52
C ALA A 13 -13.98 -0.21 9.36
N ARG A 14 -14.85 -0.98 8.69
CA ARG A 14 -15.84 -1.85 9.34
C ARG A 14 -15.16 -2.95 10.16
N LEU A 15 -14.09 -3.51 9.62
CA LEU A 15 -13.19 -4.39 10.34
C LEU A 15 -12.02 -3.54 10.86
N PRO A 16 -11.76 -3.51 12.18
CA PRO A 16 -10.63 -2.77 12.74
C PRO A 16 -9.31 -3.52 12.51
N ILE A 17 -9.02 -3.83 11.25
CA ILE A 17 -7.87 -4.59 10.79
C ILE A 17 -7.14 -3.74 9.76
N VAL A 18 -5.85 -3.51 10.00
CA VAL A 18 -4.93 -2.90 9.05
C VAL A 18 -3.94 -3.97 8.61
N GLN A 19 -3.93 -4.32 7.33
CA GLN A 19 -2.87 -5.16 6.78
C GLN A 19 -1.61 -4.31 6.67
N GLY A 20 -0.58 -4.63 7.44
CA GLY A 20 0.66 -3.83 7.50
C GLY A 20 1.46 -3.87 6.19
N GLY A 21 2.17 -2.78 5.87
CA GLY A 21 3.01 -2.71 4.67
C GLY A 21 4.15 -3.73 4.69
N MET A 22 4.31 -4.47 3.58
CA MET A 22 5.35 -5.47 3.36
C MET A 22 6.17 -5.05 2.12
N GLY A 23 7.40 -4.59 2.36
CA GLY A 23 8.32 -4.12 1.32
C GLY A 23 8.73 -5.18 0.29
N VAL A 24 9.70 -4.86 -0.57
CA VAL A 24 10.20 -5.76 -1.65
C VAL A 24 9.10 -6.30 -2.58
N GLY A 25 8.06 -5.50 -2.83
CA GLY A 25 7.01 -5.85 -3.77
C GLY A 25 5.97 -6.86 -3.26
N ILE A 26 5.85 -7.06 -1.94
CA ILE A 26 4.90 -8.03 -1.37
C ILE A 26 3.49 -7.42 -1.23
N SER A 27 3.34 -6.31 -0.51
CA SER A 27 2.05 -5.64 -0.34
C SER A 27 1.81 -4.63 -1.46
N MET A 28 1.29 -5.10 -2.58
CA MET A 28 1.00 -4.31 -3.78
C MET A 28 -0.51 -4.20 -4.02
N SER A 29 -0.92 -3.68 -5.17
CA SER A 29 -2.33 -3.39 -5.49
C SER A 29 -3.29 -4.52 -5.20
N ARG A 30 -2.94 -5.75 -5.57
CA ARG A 30 -3.82 -6.92 -5.41
C ARG A 30 -4.13 -7.24 -3.96
N LEU A 31 -3.13 -7.22 -3.07
CA LEU A 31 -3.34 -7.53 -1.66
C LEU A 31 -4.05 -6.37 -0.95
N ALA A 32 -3.58 -5.15 -1.16
CA ALA A 32 -4.15 -3.97 -0.52
C ALA A 32 -5.63 -3.79 -0.91
N SER A 33 -5.98 -3.93 -2.19
CA SER A 33 -7.37 -3.82 -2.64
C SER A 33 -8.26 -4.95 -2.11
N ALA A 34 -7.75 -6.18 -2.02
CA ALA A 34 -8.50 -7.30 -1.45
C ALA A 34 -8.87 -7.03 0.02
N VAL A 35 -7.90 -6.60 0.84
CA VAL A 35 -8.16 -6.27 2.26
C VAL A 35 -9.15 -5.11 2.39
N ALA A 36 -9.02 -4.07 1.54
CA ALA A 36 -9.93 -2.95 1.53
C ALA A 36 -11.38 -3.37 1.15
N ASN A 37 -11.53 -4.30 0.22
CA ASN A 37 -12.84 -4.83 -0.20
C ASN A 37 -13.52 -5.67 0.90
N GLU A 38 -12.74 -6.36 1.72
CA GLU A 38 -13.26 -7.08 2.90
C GLU A 38 -13.64 -6.13 4.07
N GLY A 39 -13.40 -4.82 3.92
CA GLY A 39 -13.77 -3.80 4.90
C GLY A 39 -12.71 -3.51 5.96
N GLY A 40 -11.48 -4.01 5.77
CA GLY A 40 -10.29 -3.55 6.50
C GLY A 40 -9.58 -2.40 5.77
N ILE A 41 -8.35 -2.11 6.19
CA ILE A 41 -7.46 -1.14 5.54
C ILE A 41 -6.31 -1.89 4.86
N GLY A 42 -6.22 -1.77 3.54
CA GLY A 42 -5.11 -2.32 2.76
C GLY A 42 -3.96 -1.33 2.63
N VAL A 43 -2.72 -1.79 2.80
CA VAL A 43 -1.54 -0.90 2.77
C VAL A 43 -0.55 -1.34 1.71
N ILE A 44 -0.12 -0.40 0.88
CA ILE A 44 0.97 -0.57 -0.09
C ILE A 44 2.28 -0.15 0.57
N ALA A 45 3.36 -0.91 0.41
CA ALA A 45 4.67 -0.53 0.93
C ALA A 45 5.45 0.28 -0.11
N GLY A 46 5.92 1.47 0.27
CA GLY A 46 6.82 2.27 -0.58
C GLY A 46 8.23 1.69 -0.65
N ALA A 47 8.69 1.04 0.44
CA ALA A 47 10.03 0.47 0.51
C ALA A 47 10.26 -0.61 -0.56
N MET A 48 11.14 -0.31 -1.51
CA MET A 48 11.52 -1.21 -2.61
C MET A 48 10.32 -1.68 -3.47
N ALA A 49 9.31 -0.82 -3.68
CA ALA A 49 8.16 -1.12 -4.54
C ALA A 49 8.57 -1.49 -5.99
N GLY A 50 9.64 -0.88 -6.49
CA GLY A 50 10.19 -1.06 -7.82
C GLY A 50 11.26 -2.14 -7.94
N MET A 51 11.46 -3.00 -6.92
CA MET A 51 12.52 -4.03 -6.95
C MET A 51 12.44 -4.98 -8.16
N ARG A 52 11.26 -5.14 -8.78
CA ARG A 52 11.05 -5.97 -9.96
C ARG A 52 11.14 -5.21 -11.29
N GLU A 53 11.37 -3.90 -11.26
CA GLU A 53 11.58 -3.12 -12.48
C GLU A 53 12.94 -3.50 -13.12
N PRO A 54 13.03 -3.51 -14.46
CA PRO A 54 14.27 -3.90 -15.15
C PRO A 54 15.48 -3.01 -14.80
N ASP A 55 15.22 -1.75 -14.47
CA ASP A 55 16.22 -0.72 -14.17
C ASP A 55 16.42 -0.49 -12.67
N ALA A 56 15.88 -1.36 -11.79
CA ALA A 56 15.95 -1.17 -10.33
C ALA A 56 17.38 -1.00 -9.78
N ALA A 57 18.38 -1.59 -10.43
CA ALA A 57 19.79 -1.46 -10.04
C ALA A 57 20.45 -0.17 -10.57
N SER A 58 20.05 0.31 -11.76
CA SER A 58 20.66 1.47 -12.41
C SER A 58 19.95 2.80 -12.10
N ASP A 59 18.64 2.75 -11.84
CA ASP A 59 17.80 3.89 -11.45
C ASP A 59 16.79 3.43 -10.35
N PRO A 60 17.27 3.17 -9.13
CA PRO A 60 16.41 2.70 -8.04
C PRO A 60 15.31 3.70 -7.68
N ILE A 61 15.58 5.00 -7.76
CA ILE A 61 14.62 6.05 -7.40
C ILE A 61 13.49 6.08 -8.43
N GLY A 62 13.83 6.15 -9.73
CA GLY A 62 12.83 6.16 -10.79
C GLY A 62 12.03 4.86 -10.84
N ALA A 63 12.68 3.72 -10.64
CA ALA A 63 12.03 2.41 -10.54
C ALA A 63 10.99 2.37 -9.39
N ASN A 64 11.38 2.74 -8.18
CA ASN A 64 10.48 2.75 -7.01
C ASN A 64 9.32 3.73 -7.20
N THR A 65 9.61 4.98 -7.59
CA THR A 65 8.59 6.00 -7.77
C THR A 65 7.57 5.62 -8.85
N ARG A 66 8.01 5.11 -10.01
CA ARG A 66 7.10 4.65 -11.07
C ARG A 66 6.26 3.45 -10.63
N ALA A 67 6.89 2.46 -9.99
CA ALA A 67 6.18 1.27 -9.54
C ALA A 67 5.15 1.60 -8.45
N LEU A 68 5.53 2.41 -7.45
CA LEU A 68 4.65 2.83 -6.38
C LEU A 68 3.43 3.60 -6.92
N LYS A 69 3.64 4.55 -7.83
CA LYS A 69 2.54 5.27 -8.50
C LYS A 69 1.58 4.30 -9.20
N ARG A 70 2.12 3.40 -10.03
CA ARG A 70 1.32 2.42 -10.77
C ARG A 70 0.52 1.51 -9.83
N GLU A 71 1.11 1.07 -8.72
CA GLU A 71 0.42 0.22 -7.74
C GLU A 71 -0.66 0.96 -6.95
N ILE A 72 -0.46 2.24 -6.62
CA ILE A 72 -1.49 3.08 -6.01
C ILE A 72 -2.68 3.27 -6.96
N GLU A 73 -2.43 3.65 -8.21
CA GLU A 73 -3.46 3.85 -9.23
C GLU A 73 -4.25 2.56 -9.48
N LYS A 74 -3.55 1.43 -9.60
CA LYS A 74 -4.17 0.12 -9.78
C LYS A 74 -4.94 -0.35 -8.56
N ALA A 75 -4.42 -0.15 -7.35
CA ALA A 75 -5.18 -0.48 -6.13
C ALA A 75 -6.46 0.34 -6.06
N ARG A 76 -6.37 1.63 -6.39
CA ARG A 76 -7.54 2.52 -6.35
C ARG A 76 -8.60 2.14 -7.37
N SER A 77 -8.23 1.65 -8.55
CA SER A 77 -9.22 1.17 -9.55
C SER A 77 -9.89 -0.14 -9.16
N MET A 78 -9.30 -0.93 -8.24
CA MET A 78 -9.79 -2.25 -7.82
C MET A 78 -10.69 -2.24 -6.57
N THR A 79 -10.81 -1.09 -5.91
CA THR A 79 -11.59 -0.98 -4.66
C THR A 79 -12.09 0.45 -4.48
N SER A 80 -13.20 0.65 -3.77
CA SER A 80 -13.60 1.95 -3.21
C SER A 80 -13.28 2.08 -1.72
N GLY A 81 -12.71 1.03 -1.10
CA GLY A 81 -12.35 0.97 0.30
C GLY A 81 -11.12 1.81 0.66
N ILE A 82 -10.70 1.71 1.93
CA ILE A 82 -9.61 2.52 2.47
C ILE A 82 -8.26 1.90 2.09
N LEU A 83 -7.39 2.72 1.52
CA LEU A 83 -6.02 2.37 1.17
C LEU A 83 -5.04 3.25 1.94
N GLY A 84 -3.92 2.68 2.35
CA GLY A 84 -2.79 3.39 2.94
C GLY A 84 -1.50 3.13 2.17
N VAL A 85 -0.48 3.96 2.42
CA VAL A 85 0.88 3.75 1.96
C VAL A 85 1.81 3.77 3.17
N ASN A 86 2.64 2.74 3.32
CA ASN A 86 3.66 2.68 4.34
C ASN A 86 4.96 3.36 3.83
N ILE A 87 5.39 4.39 4.53
CA ILE A 87 6.63 5.12 4.29
C ILE A 87 7.61 4.80 5.43
N MET A 88 8.74 4.19 5.08
CA MET A 88 9.80 3.86 6.03
C MET A 88 10.73 5.06 6.21
N VAL A 89 10.71 5.69 7.38
CA VAL A 89 11.50 6.89 7.68
C VAL A 89 13.00 6.62 7.91
N ALA A 90 13.42 5.35 7.86
CA ALA A 90 14.84 4.97 7.82
C ALA A 90 15.46 5.12 6.41
N LEU A 91 14.63 5.28 5.37
CA LEU A 91 15.09 5.54 4.01
C LEU A 91 15.27 7.04 3.79
N THR A 92 16.17 7.42 2.89
CA THR A 92 16.37 8.81 2.45
C THR A 92 15.50 9.19 1.26
N THR A 93 14.95 8.18 0.57
CA THR A 93 14.00 8.34 -0.53
C THR A 93 12.67 7.71 -0.13
N PHE A 94 11.61 8.52 -0.09
CA PHE A 94 10.28 8.10 0.37
C PHE A 94 9.31 7.69 -0.76
N ALA A 95 9.81 7.64 -2.00
CA ALA A 95 9.03 7.40 -3.21
C ALA A 95 9.67 6.32 -4.09
#